data_AF-A0A8S9NHG9-F1
#
_entry.id   AF-A0A8S9NHG9-F1
#
_cell.length_a   1.000
_cell.length_b   1.000
_cell.length_c   1.000
_cell.angle_alpha   90.00
_cell.angle_beta   90.00
_cell.angle_gamma   90.00
#
_symmetry.space_group_name_H-M   'P 1'
#
loop_
_entity.id
_entity.type
_entity.pdbx_description
1 polymer ?
#
loop_
_entity_poly.entity_id
_entity_poly.type
_entity_poly.pdbx_seq_one_letter_code
_entity_poly.pdbx_strand_id
1 'polypeptide(L)'
;MGPNNKLTDMVTETQVVSGCPVTAILIIYGLPRLLTGYILAHEMMHAYLRLNGCNNLNNVLEEGICQVLGHMWLETQRYAPIDVAAASSSSNASKKGEWSEFEKKLVEFYKNEIETNESAVYGEGFRKVNHMVTSSSLQETLKEILPRRG
;
A
#
# COMPACT_ATOMS: atom_id res chain seq x y z
N MET A 1 1.83 -11.76 23.23
CA MET A 1 0.59 -12.53 23.49
C MET A 1 0.27 -12.43 24.96
N GLY A 2 -0.84 -11.79 25.32
CA GLY A 2 -1.34 -11.74 26.70
C GLY A 2 -2.31 -12.91 26.98
N PRO A 3 -2.59 -13.20 28.27
CA PRO A 3 -3.54 -14.24 28.65
C PRO A 3 -4.95 -13.80 28.19
N ASN A 4 -5.55 -14.58 27.28
CA ASN A 4 -6.92 -14.50 26.71
C ASN A 4 -7.04 -14.23 25.19
N ASN A 5 -5.98 -14.37 24.39
CA ASN A 5 -6.06 -14.27 22.91
C ASN A 5 -6.78 -13.00 22.38
N LYS A 6 -6.94 -11.96 23.20
CA LYS A 6 -7.45 -10.66 22.76
C LYS A 6 -6.27 -9.85 22.25
N LEU A 7 -6.38 -9.41 21.00
CA LEU A 7 -5.50 -8.41 20.41
C LEU A 7 -5.64 -7.12 21.23
N THR A 8 -4.66 -6.82 22.07
CA THR A 8 -4.53 -5.54 22.75
C THR A 8 -3.76 -4.59 21.82
N ASP A 9 -4.17 -3.31 21.75
CA ASP A 9 -3.72 -2.24 20.81
C ASP A 9 -4.38 -2.20 19.41
N MET A 10 -5.72 -2.16 19.35
CA MET A 10 -6.41 -1.63 18.16
C MET A 10 -6.57 -0.12 18.25
N VAL A 11 -5.73 0.63 17.51
CA VAL A 11 -6.00 2.04 17.20
C VAL A 11 -7.03 2.08 16.09
N THR A 12 -8.21 2.63 16.36
CA THR A 12 -9.30 2.76 15.38
C THR A 12 -9.43 4.23 14.98
N GLU A 13 -9.07 4.57 13.74
CA GLU A 13 -9.39 5.87 13.14
C GLU A 13 -10.58 5.70 12.20
N THR A 14 -11.69 6.36 12.52
CA THR A 14 -12.92 6.33 11.71
C THR A 14 -13.01 7.55 10.81
N GLN A 15 -13.00 7.33 9.50
CA GLN A 15 -13.36 8.34 8.50
C GLN A 15 -14.80 8.09 8.03
N VAL A 16 -15.71 9.03 8.32
CA VAL A 16 -17.12 8.92 7.89
C VAL A 16 -17.24 9.39 6.45
N VAL A 17 -17.55 8.47 5.53
CA VAL A 17 -17.87 8.77 4.13
C VAL A 17 -19.27 8.26 3.84
N SER A 18 -20.12 9.13 3.26
CA SER A 18 -21.47 8.78 2.82
C SER A 18 -21.37 7.84 1.61
N GLY A 19 -21.68 6.55 1.80
CA GLY A 19 -21.51 5.47 0.81
C GLY A 19 -21.30 4.10 1.45
N CYS A 20 -20.95 3.07 0.68
CA CYS A 20 -20.61 1.72 1.17
C CYS A 20 -19.41 1.83 2.14
N PRO A 21 -19.60 1.72 3.47
CA PRO A 21 -18.57 2.12 4.42
C PRO A 21 -17.41 1.13 4.42
N VAL A 22 -16.18 1.63 4.30
CA VAL A 22 -14.98 0.85 4.63
C VAL A 22 -14.94 0.71 6.14
N THR A 23 -15.21 -0.50 6.66
CA THR A 23 -15.34 -0.72 8.10
C THR A 23 -14.01 -0.92 8.80
N ALA A 24 -13.03 -1.50 8.11
CA ALA A 24 -11.69 -1.75 8.64
C ALA A 24 -10.68 -1.99 7.51
N ILE A 25 -9.41 -1.66 7.78
CA ILE A 25 -8.24 -2.12 7.02
C ILE A 25 -7.50 -3.10 7.93
N LEU A 26 -7.30 -4.33 7.49
CA LEU A 26 -6.61 -5.37 8.27
C LEU A 26 -5.18 -5.52 7.78
N ILE A 27 -4.23 -5.47 8.73
CA ILE A 27 -2.80 -5.65 8.44
C ILE A 27 -2.26 -6.72 9.39
N ILE A 28 -1.48 -7.65 8.85
CA ILE A 28 -0.83 -8.70 9.65
C ILE A 28 0.30 -8.08 10.48
N TYR A 29 0.26 -8.33 11.80
CA TYR A 29 1.30 -7.91 12.72
C TYR A 29 2.58 -8.77 12.58
N GLY A 30 3.75 -8.15 12.78
CA GLY A 30 5.04 -8.83 12.82
C GLY A 30 5.80 -8.85 11.48
N LEU A 31 5.27 -8.20 10.44
CA LEU A 31 5.95 -8.06 9.15
C LEU A 31 7.01 -6.94 9.18
N PRO A 32 8.10 -7.06 8.37
CA PRO A 32 9.08 -5.99 8.22
C PRO A 32 8.43 -4.67 7.78
N ARG A 33 8.96 -3.53 8.23
CA ARG A 33 8.40 -2.18 7.95
C ARG A 33 8.06 -1.96 6.47
N LEU A 34 8.95 -2.37 5.56
CA LEU A 34 8.75 -2.22 4.12
C LEU A 34 7.58 -3.06 3.60
N LEU A 35 7.46 -4.31 4.03
CA LEU A 35 6.35 -5.17 3.63
C LEU A 35 5.02 -4.66 4.20
N THR A 36 5.02 -4.26 5.48
CA THR A 36 3.87 -3.65 6.14
C THR A 36 3.40 -2.40 5.41
N GLY A 37 4.31 -1.49 5.03
CA GLY A 37 3.96 -0.27 4.33
C GLY A 37 3.44 -0.51 2.90
N TYR A 38 4.01 -1.48 2.19
CA TYR A 38 3.49 -1.94 0.90
C TYR A 38 2.05 -2.47 1.02
N ILE A 39 1.79 -3.38 1.98
CA ILE A 39 0.45 -3.93 2.21
C ILE A 39 -0.51 -2.80 2.61
N LEU A 40 -0.09 -1.89 3.49
CA LEU A 40 -0.93 -0.76 3.89
C LEU A 40 -1.31 0.12 2.69
N ALA A 41 -0.35 0.48 1.84
CA ALA A 41 -0.63 1.25 0.62
C ALA A 41 -1.62 0.50 -0.29
N HIS A 42 -1.46 -0.81 -0.45
CA HIS A 42 -2.39 -1.66 -1.20
C HIS A 42 -3.82 -1.58 -0.63
N GLU A 43 -3.99 -1.82 0.68
CA GLU A 43 -5.32 -1.80 1.30
C GLU A 43 -5.96 -0.40 1.35
N MET A 44 -5.15 0.65 1.49
CA MET A 44 -5.63 2.03 1.40
C MET A 44 -6.19 2.35 0.00
N MET A 45 -5.68 1.70 -1.04
CA MET A 45 -6.20 1.88 -2.39
C MET A 45 -7.58 1.23 -2.56
N HIS A 46 -7.77 0.02 -2.03
CA HIS A 46 -9.09 -0.61 -1.94
C HIS A 46 -10.07 0.33 -1.22
N ALA A 47 -9.67 0.85 -0.06
CA ALA A 47 -10.48 1.79 0.69
C ALA A 47 -10.82 3.04 -0.14
N TYR A 48 -9.83 3.66 -0.79
CA TYR A 48 -10.04 4.83 -1.63
C TYR A 48 -11.04 4.58 -2.76
N LEU A 49 -10.96 3.43 -3.45
CA LEU A 49 -11.90 3.08 -4.51
C LEU A 49 -13.34 3.00 -3.98
N ARG A 50 -13.54 2.34 -2.83
CA ARG A 50 -14.87 2.21 -2.20
C ARG A 50 -15.44 3.53 -1.71
N LEU A 51 -14.63 4.37 -1.07
CA LEU A 51 -15.03 5.71 -0.61
C LEU A 51 -15.37 6.65 -1.78
N ASN A 52 -14.87 6.37 -2.98
CA ASN A 52 -15.21 7.11 -4.20
C ASN A 52 -16.32 6.44 -5.03
N GLY A 53 -17.03 5.45 -4.48
CA GLY A 53 -18.19 4.82 -5.12
C GLY A 53 -17.83 3.83 -6.24
N CYS A 54 -16.56 3.45 -6.36
CA CYS A 54 -16.11 2.47 -7.33
C CYS A 54 -16.26 1.06 -6.75
N ASN A 55 -17.45 0.46 -6.92
CA ASN A 55 -17.82 -0.78 -6.24
C ASN A 55 -17.81 -2.03 -7.12
N ASN A 56 -17.77 -1.86 -8.44
CA ASN A 56 -18.00 -2.91 -9.43
C ASN A 56 -16.84 -3.04 -10.43
N LEU A 57 -15.61 -2.87 -9.96
CA LEU A 57 -14.44 -3.15 -10.80
C LEU A 57 -14.27 -4.66 -10.98
N ASN A 58 -13.73 -5.04 -12.13
CA ASN A 58 -13.24 -6.40 -12.28
C ASN A 58 -12.04 -6.61 -11.33
N ASN A 59 -12.00 -7.74 -10.63
CA ASN A 59 -10.95 -8.04 -9.64
C ASN A 59 -9.53 -7.87 -10.20
N VAL A 60 -9.27 -8.24 -11.45
CA VAL A 60 -7.94 -8.07 -12.08
C VAL A 60 -7.55 -6.58 -12.15
N LEU A 61 -8.51 -5.70 -12.45
CA LEU A 61 -8.27 -4.27 -12.53
C LEU A 61 -8.15 -3.64 -11.13
N GLU A 62 -9.05 -4.00 -10.21
CA GLU A 62 -9.04 -3.51 -8.83
C GLU A 62 -7.74 -3.88 -8.11
N GLU A 63 -7.38 -5.16 -8.13
CA GLU A 63 -6.13 -5.64 -7.53
C GLU A 63 -4.90 -5.06 -8.24
N GLY A 64 -4.96 -4.89 -9.57
CA GLY A 64 -3.89 -4.26 -10.34
C GLY A 64 -3.60 -2.83 -9.92
N ILE A 65 -4.64 -2.02 -9.69
CA ILE A 65 -4.51 -0.64 -9.21
C ILE A 65 -3.91 -0.61 -7.80
N CYS A 66 -4.36 -1.51 -6.92
CA CYS A 66 -3.87 -1.60 -5.55
C CYS A 66 -2.40 -2.05 -5.50
N GLN A 67 -2.02 -3.02 -6.34
CA GLN A 67 -0.64 -3.45 -6.55
C GLN A 67 0.26 -2.32 -7.05
N VAL A 68 -0.20 -1.54 -8.03
CA VAL A 68 0.57 -0.39 -8.55
C VAL A 68 0.80 0.66 -7.47
N LEU A 69 -0.20 1.00 -6.65
CA LEU A 69 0.02 1.96 -5.56
C LEU A 69 1.05 1.43 -4.53
N GLY A 70 0.96 0.15 -4.16
CA GLY A 70 1.94 -0.49 -3.29
C GLY A 70 3.36 -0.48 -3.87
N HIS A 71 3.49 -0.79 -5.17
CA HIS A 71 4.76 -0.75 -5.89
C HIS A 71 5.36 0.66 -5.95
N MET A 72 4.54 1.67 -6.25
CA MET A 72 4.95 3.08 -6.23
C MET A 72 5.40 3.49 -4.82
N TRP A 73 4.70 3.07 -3.77
CA TRP A 73 5.12 3.32 -2.39
C TRP A 73 6.50 2.72 -2.12
N LEU A 74 6.76 1.48 -2.53
CA LEU A 74 8.08 0.85 -2.41
C LEU A 74 9.17 1.64 -3.16
N GLU A 75 8.88 2.19 -4.35
CA GLU A 75 9.85 3.00 -5.08
C GLU A 75 10.23 4.28 -4.33
N THR A 76 9.28 4.92 -3.64
CA THR A 76 9.60 6.12 -2.83
C THR A 76 10.57 5.81 -1.68
N GLN A 77 10.57 4.57 -1.18
CA GLN A 77 11.47 4.12 -0.12
C GLN A 77 12.94 4.03 -0.59
N ARG A 78 13.22 4.06 -1.91
CA ARG A 78 14.62 4.09 -2.41
C ARG A 78 15.30 5.44 -2.23
N TYR A 79 14.53 6.54 -2.18
CA TYR A 79 15.06 7.90 -2.24
C TYR A 79 14.63 8.80 -1.08
N ALA A 80 13.60 8.42 -0.31
CA ALA A 80 13.08 9.25 0.77
C ALA A 80 13.55 8.75 2.15
N PRO A 81 14.26 9.55 2.96
CA PRO A 81 14.29 9.33 4.40
C PRO A 81 12.91 9.74 4.95
N ILE A 82 11.98 8.79 5.10
CA ILE A 82 10.69 9.11 5.72
C ILE A 82 10.86 9.15 7.24
N ASP A 83 10.99 10.35 7.79
CA ASP A 83 10.77 10.69 9.20
C ASP A 83 9.29 10.45 9.58
N VAL A 84 8.90 9.21 9.90
CA VAL A 84 7.57 8.92 10.53
C VAL A 84 7.63 8.03 11.76
N ALA A 85 8.82 7.71 12.29
CA ALA A 85 8.91 6.94 13.53
C ALA A 85 10.17 7.28 14.35
N ALA A 86 10.25 8.51 14.84
CA ALA A 86 11.14 8.87 15.95
C ALA A 86 10.33 9.39 17.15
N ALA A 87 9.24 8.69 17.49
CA ALA A 87 8.56 8.80 18.77
C ALA A 87 8.84 7.52 19.59
N SER A 88 10.10 7.27 19.88
CA SER A 88 10.54 6.38 20.97
C SER A 88 11.97 6.76 21.32
N SER A 89 12.11 7.46 22.43
CA SER A 89 13.37 7.98 22.94
C SER A 89 14.22 6.86 23.54
N SER A 90 15.43 6.64 23.01
CA SER A 90 16.58 6.23 23.81
C SER A 90 17.89 6.49 23.07
N SER A 91 18.59 7.51 23.56
CA SER A 91 20.02 7.81 23.44
C SER A 91 20.92 6.82 22.67
N ASN A 92 21.19 7.14 21.41
CA ASN A 92 22.55 7.29 20.88
C ASN A 92 22.42 7.91 19.49
N ALA A 93 22.88 9.15 19.33
CA ALA A 93 22.90 9.85 18.06
C ALA A 93 23.95 9.23 17.13
N SER A 94 23.65 8.06 16.57
CA SER A 94 24.29 7.60 15.34
C SER A 94 23.74 8.46 14.21
N LYS A 95 24.66 9.12 13.49
CA LYS A 95 24.42 9.96 12.31
C LYS A 95 23.12 9.62 11.58
N LYS A 96 22.20 10.59 11.59
CA LYS A 96 21.18 10.86 10.55
C LYS A 96 21.77 10.41 9.19
N GLY A 97 21.38 9.25 8.66
CA GLY A 97 22.27 8.53 7.74
C GLY A 97 21.54 7.55 6.83
N GLU A 98 22.05 7.47 5.60
CA GLU A 98 21.58 6.69 4.45
C GLU A 98 20.88 5.37 4.78
N TRP A 99 19.82 5.08 4.01
CA TRP A 99 19.21 3.76 3.92
C TRP A 99 20.26 2.68 3.74
N SER A 100 20.13 1.59 4.50
CA SER A 100 21.09 0.49 4.41
C SER A 100 21.01 -0.20 3.04
N GLU A 101 22.14 -0.69 2.54
CA GLU A 101 22.17 -1.52 1.32
C GLU A 101 21.24 -2.74 1.44
N PHE A 102 21.03 -3.23 2.66
CA PHE A 102 20.05 -4.26 2.95
C PHE A 102 18.62 -3.81 2.63
N GLU A 103 18.19 -2.64 3.08
CA GLU A 103 16.84 -2.14 2.79
C GLU A 103 16.64 -1.86 1.29
N LYS A 104 17.66 -1.35 0.58
CA LYS A 104 17.59 -1.17 -0.87
C LYS A 104 17.36 -2.50 -1.60
N LYS A 105 18.11 -3.54 -1.23
CA LYS A 105 17.91 -4.90 -1.75
C LYS A 105 16.56 -5.49 -1.36
N LEU A 106 16.06 -5.18 -0.16
CA LEU A 106 14.76 -5.66 0.29
C LEU A 106 13.61 -5.00 -0.49
N VAL A 107 13.72 -3.70 -0.81
CA VAL A 107 12.79 -3.02 -1.73
C VAL A 107 12.84 -3.67 -3.12
N GLU A 108 14.03 -3.89 -3.67
CA GLU A 108 14.21 -4.53 -4.98
C GLU A 108 13.59 -5.94 -5.01
N PHE A 109 13.82 -6.73 -3.95
CA PHE A 109 13.21 -8.04 -3.78
C PHE A 109 11.68 -7.97 -3.83
N TYR A 110 11.04 -7.12 -3.02
CA TYR A 110 9.58 -7.02 -3.02
C TYR A 110 9.01 -6.52 -4.34
N LYS A 111 9.70 -5.58 -5.00
CA LYS A 111 9.30 -5.13 -6.34
C LYS A 111 9.36 -6.27 -7.36
N ASN A 112 10.43 -7.05 -7.35
CA ASN A 112 10.57 -8.21 -8.24
C ASN A 112 9.45 -9.24 -8.01
N GLU A 113 9.09 -9.50 -6.74
CA GLU A 113 7.97 -10.41 -6.40
C GLU A 113 6.63 -9.93 -6.96
N ILE A 114 6.40 -8.61 -7.01
CA ILE A 114 5.19 -8.02 -7.61
C ILE A 114 5.25 -8.11 -9.14
N GLU A 115 6.37 -7.71 -9.74
CA GLU A 115 6.55 -7.63 -11.19
C GLU A 115 6.50 -9.01 -11.87
N THR A 116 7.07 -10.02 -11.21
CA THR A 116 7.16 -11.41 -11.72
C THR A 116 6.03 -12.32 -11.24
N ASN A 117 5.07 -11.79 -10.47
CA ASN A 117 3.97 -12.57 -9.94
C ASN A 117 3.18 -13.28 -11.07
N GLU A 118 3.01 -14.60 -10.98
CA GLU A 118 2.32 -15.40 -12.00
C GLU A 118 0.80 -15.47 -11.81
N SER A 119 0.25 -14.90 -10.72
CA SER A 119 -1.19 -14.88 -10.48
C SER A 119 -1.95 -14.18 -11.61
N ALA A 120 -2.99 -14.84 -12.10
CA ALA A 120 -3.91 -14.29 -13.10
C ALA A 120 -4.68 -13.05 -12.60
N VAL A 121 -4.77 -12.84 -11.29
CA VAL A 121 -5.43 -11.66 -10.72
C VAL A 121 -4.39 -10.61 -10.34
N TYR A 122 -3.48 -10.96 -9.44
CA TYR A 122 -2.54 -9.98 -8.88
C TYR A 122 -1.43 -9.60 -9.86
N GLY A 123 -0.78 -10.60 -10.47
CA GLY A 123 0.34 -10.39 -11.38
C GLY A 123 -0.08 -9.83 -12.73
N GLU A 124 -1.10 -10.43 -13.36
CA GLU A 124 -1.66 -9.90 -14.61
C GLU A 124 -2.26 -8.50 -14.42
N GLY A 125 -3.01 -8.31 -13.33
CA GLY A 125 -3.58 -7.03 -12.95
C GLY A 125 -2.52 -5.94 -12.82
N PHE A 126 -1.46 -6.22 -12.04
CA PHE A 126 -0.33 -5.30 -11.90
C PHE A 126 0.27 -4.94 -13.26
N ARG A 127 0.65 -5.93 -14.09
CA ARG A 127 1.28 -5.65 -15.39
C ARG A 127 0.39 -4.80 -16.30
N LYS A 128 -0.90 -5.10 -16.34
CA LYS A 128 -1.88 -4.37 -17.16
C LYS A 128 -2.02 -2.91 -16.71
N VAL A 129 -2.21 -2.69 -15.41
CA VAL A 129 -2.38 -1.33 -14.87
C VAL A 129 -1.08 -0.55 -14.89
N ASN A 130 0.04 -1.18 -14.56
CA ASN A 130 1.35 -0.55 -14.62
C ASN A 130 1.67 -0.08 -16.05
N HIS A 131 1.33 -0.86 -17.08
CA HIS A 131 1.46 -0.41 -18.47
C HIS A 131 0.62 0.85 -18.76
N MET A 132 -0.62 0.94 -18.26
CA MET A 132 -1.46 2.13 -18.39
C MET A 132 -0.86 3.34 -17.66
N VAL A 133 -0.38 3.13 -16.44
CA VAL A 133 0.22 4.17 -15.58
C VAL A 133 1.56 4.65 -16.14
N THR A 134 2.39 3.78 -16.71
CA THR A 134 3.64 4.21 -17.38
C THR A 134 3.40 5.05 -18.63
N SER A 135 2.24 4.86 -19.27
CA SER A 135 1.82 5.65 -20.44
C SER A 135 1.12 6.96 -20.05
N SER A 136 0.80 7.15 -18.76
CA SER A 136 0.04 8.28 -18.21
C SER A 136 0.46 8.52 -16.75
N SER A 137 -0.50 8.62 -15.83
CA SER A 137 -0.29 8.65 -14.38
C SER A 137 -1.36 7.83 -13.68
N LEU A 138 -1.10 7.42 -12.43
CA LEU A 138 -2.09 6.74 -11.60
C LEU A 138 -3.33 7.65 -11.40
N GLN A 139 -3.13 8.95 -11.27
CA GLN A 139 -4.21 9.92 -11.11
C GLN A 139 -5.12 9.99 -12.35
N GLU A 140 -4.55 10.00 -13.56
CA GLU A 140 -5.32 9.99 -14.80
C GLU A 140 -6.06 8.67 -14.98
N THR A 141 -5.38 7.54 -14.73
CA THR A 141 -6.00 6.21 -14.74
C THR A 141 -7.21 6.16 -13.80
N LEU A 142 -7.09 6.74 -12.60
CA LEU A 142 -8.21 6.80 -11.66
C LEU A 142 -9.34 7.70 -12.13
N LYS A 143 -9.06 8.83 -12.77
CA LYS A 143 -10.12 9.71 -13.33
C LYS A 143 -10.97 9.00 -14.37
N GLU A 144 -10.38 8.09 -15.15
CA GLU A 144 -11.10 7.31 -16.17
C GLU A 144 -11.99 6.21 -15.55
N ILE A 145 -11.61 5.71 -14.38
CA ILE A 145 -12.25 4.55 -13.74
C ILE A 145 -13.26 4.97 -12.66
N LEU A 146 -13.01 6.09 -12.00
CA LEU A 146 -13.90 6.61 -10.98
C LEU A 146 -15.18 7.17 -11.62
N PRO A 147 -16.35 6.91 -11.02
CA PRO A 147 -17.60 7.48 -11.51
C PRO A 147 -17.54 9.01 -11.45
N ARG A 148 -17.98 9.67 -12.52
CA ARG A 148 -18.10 11.14 -12.54
C ARG A 148 -19.13 11.53 -11.47
N ARG A 149 -18.70 12.29 -10.46
CA ARG A 149 -19.62 12.95 -9.53
C ARG A 149 -20.37 14.02 -10.33
N GLY A 150 -21.65 13.79 -10.56
CA GLY A 150 -22.58 14.79 -11.12
C GLY A 150 -22.91 15.88 -10.12
#